data_AF-Q7RKE6-F1
#
_entry.id   AF-Q7RKE6-F1
#
_cell.length_a   1.000
_cell.length_b   1.000
_cell.length_c   1.000
_cell.angle_alpha   90.00
_cell.angle_beta   90.00
_cell.angle_gamma   90.00
#
_symmetry.space_group_name_H-M   'P 1'
#
loop_
_entity.id
_entity.type
_entity.pdbx_description
1 polymer ?
#
loop_
_entity_poly.entity_id
_entity_poly.type
_entity_poly.pdbx_seq_one_letter_code
_entity_poly.pdbx_strand_id
1 'polypeptide(L)'
;MSDDKGAYLVFDNASNGSLFITWKKEKVENALLYIRPTKNVPEFKFAYNNGKYELIRNLQSDKKIFFSGICQFIKEARDIKGKVTLLPYLDNAFPIKVNIYFLKGNNVSF
;
A
#
# COMPACT_ATOMS: atom_id res chain seq x y z
N MET A 1 19.48 -11.23 2.15
CA MET A 1 18.17 -11.83 1.91
C MET A 1 17.16 -10.71 1.85
N SER A 2 16.76 -10.32 0.65
CA SER A 2 15.76 -9.26 0.47
C SER A 2 14.44 -9.79 0.99
N ASP A 3 13.97 -9.19 2.08
CA ASP A 3 12.70 -9.57 2.68
C ASP A 3 11.60 -8.93 1.83
N ASP A 4 11.34 -9.51 0.64
CA ASP A 4 10.27 -9.10 -0.29
C ASP A 4 8.89 -9.63 0.18
N LYS A 5 8.83 -10.13 1.41
CA LYS A 5 7.60 -10.58 2.04
C LYS A 5 6.92 -9.41 2.70
N GLY A 6 5.69 -9.12 2.31
CA GLY A 6 4.93 -8.03 2.92
C GLY A 6 3.65 -7.71 2.16
N ALA A 7 3.18 -6.48 2.34
CA ALA A 7 2.00 -5.99 1.66
C ALA A 7 2.38 -4.98 0.59
N TYR A 8 1.76 -5.09 -0.57
CA TYR A 8 1.98 -4.23 -1.72
C TYR A 8 0.69 -3.51 -2.05
N LEU A 9 0.75 -2.19 -2.24
CA LEU A 9 -0.38 -1.41 -2.72
C LEU A 9 -0.36 -1.44 -4.24
N VAL A 10 -1.38 -2.03 -4.86
CA VAL A 10 -1.51 -2.13 -6.31
C VAL A 10 -2.72 -1.34 -6.74
N PHE A 11 -2.58 -0.56 -7.80
CA PHE A 11 -3.69 0.11 -8.45
C PHE A 11 -4.14 -0.69 -9.66
N ASP A 12 -5.44 -0.87 -9.77
CA ASP A 12 -6.09 -1.59 -10.85
C ASP A 12 -7.07 -0.63 -11.55
N ASN A 13 -7.00 -0.54 -12.87
CA ASN A 13 -7.88 0.34 -13.64
C ASN A 13 -9.32 -0.17 -13.78
N ALA A 14 -9.61 -1.41 -13.37
CA ALA A 14 -10.97 -1.94 -13.41
C ALA A 14 -11.91 -1.14 -12.49
N SER A 15 -13.18 -1.09 -12.88
CA SER A 15 -14.27 -0.46 -12.09
C SER A 15 -13.97 0.99 -11.70
N ASN A 16 -13.57 1.81 -12.68
CA ASN A 16 -13.24 3.23 -12.50
C ASN A 16 -12.05 3.47 -11.55
N GLY A 17 -11.09 2.54 -11.50
CA GLY A 17 -9.90 2.63 -10.65
C GLY A 17 -10.16 2.13 -9.24
N SER A 18 -9.39 1.12 -8.82
CA SER A 18 -9.46 0.52 -7.48
C SER A 18 -8.06 0.30 -6.90
N LEU A 19 -7.92 0.44 -5.59
CA LEU A 19 -6.69 0.13 -4.86
C LEU A 19 -6.85 -1.18 -4.12
N PHE A 20 -5.85 -2.03 -4.28
CA PHE A 20 -5.76 -3.33 -3.64
C PHE A 20 -4.52 -3.41 -2.77
N ILE A 21 -4.67 -3.94 -1.56
CA ILE A 21 -3.55 -4.42 -0.76
C ILE A 21 -3.32 -5.90 -1.10
N THR A 22 -2.11 -6.22 -1.54
CA THR A 22 -1.73 -7.57 -1.93
C THR A 22 -0.60 -8.07 -1.03
N TRP A 23 -0.90 -9.05 -0.20
CA TRP A 23 0.06 -9.73 0.66
C TRP A 23 0.76 -10.83 -0.12
N LYS A 24 2.06 -10.68 -0.34
CA LYS A 24 2.89 -11.65 -1.06
C LYS A 24 4.19 -11.91 -0.31
N LYS A 25 4.74 -13.11 -0.51
CA LYS A 25 6.04 -13.52 0.02
C LYS A 25 7.19 -13.16 -0.93
N GLU A 26 6.86 -12.48 -2.01
CA GLU A 26 7.67 -12.20 -3.18
C GLU A 26 7.30 -10.82 -3.72
N LYS A 27 8.24 -10.23 -4.45
CA LYS A 27 8.12 -8.86 -4.95
C LYS A 27 6.99 -8.74 -5.97
N VAL A 28 6.14 -7.74 -5.79
CA VAL A 28 5.08 -7.40 -6.75
C VAL A 28 5.52 -6.24 -7.63
N GLU A 29 5.48 -6.46 -8.95
CA GLU A 29 5.73 -5.42 -9.95
C GLU A 29 4.56 -4.43 -10.02
N ASN A 30 4.83 -3.18 -10.41
CA ASN A 30 3.83 -2.10 -10.52
C ASN A 30 3.08 -1.77 -9.22
N ALA A 31 3.64 -2.15 -8.07
CA ALA A 31 3.14 -1.71 -6.78
C ALA A 31 3.56 -0.24 -6.51
N LEU A 32 2.65 0.53 -5.93
CA LEU A 32 2.83 1.94 -5.57
C LEU A 32 3.59 2.09 -4.24
N LEU A 33 3.20 1.28 -3.26
CA LEU A 33 3.77 1.30 -1.91
C LEU A 33 4.03 -0.13 -1.47
N TYR A 34 5.00 -0.28 -0.57
CA TYR A 34 5.33 -1.54 0.07
C TYR A 34 5.34 -1.38 1.58
N ILE A 35 4.78 -2.36 2.30
CA ILE A 35 4.89 -2.47 3.74
C ILE A 35 5.81 -3.64 4.04
N ARG A 36 6.95 -3.31 4.64
CA ARG A 36 7.83 -4.30 5.24
C ARG A 36 7.36 -4.59 6.66
N PRO A 37 6.81 -5.78 6.94
CA PRO A 37 6.43 -6.14 8.29
C PRO A 37 7.68 -6.27 9.17
N THR A 38 7.64 -5.73 10.39
CA THR A 38 8.70 -5.93 11.40
C THR A 38 8.41 -7.10 12.33
N LYS A 39 7.15 -7.58 12.30
CA LYS A 39 6.65 -8.72 13.05
C LYS A 39 6.12 -9.78 12.10
N ASN A 40 6.01 -11.01 12.60
CA ASN A 40 5.34 -12.07 11.85
C ASN A 40 3.90 -11.68 11.54
N VAL A 41 3.60 -11.58 10.25
CA VAL A 41 2.25 -11.35 9.74
C VAL A 41 1.51 -12.69 9.74
N PRO A 42 0.26 -12.74 10.23
CA PRO A 42 -0.54 -13.96 10.21
C PRO A 42 -0.67 -14.57 8.81
N GLU A 43 -0.54 -15.90 8.70
CA GLU A 43 -0.60 -16.59 7.41
C GLU A 43 -1.95 -16.41 6.70
N PHE A 44 -3.04 -16.23 7.44
CA PHE A 44 -4.36 -15.98 6.86
C PHE A 44 -4.38 -14.73 5.96
N LYS A 45 -3.56 -13.70 6.23
CA LYS A 45 -3.47 -12.50 5.37
C LYS A 45 -2.87 -12.83 4.00
N PHE A 46 -2.04 -13.86 3.90
CA PHE A 46 -1.49 -14.34 2.62
C PHE A 46 -2.37 -15.38 1.94
N ALA A 47 -3.08 -16.21 2.72
CA ALA A 47 -3.90 -17.31 2.19
C ALA A 47 -5.30 -16.84 1.75
N TYR A 48 -5.92 -15.96 2.52
CA TYR A 48 -7.29 -15.52 2.27
C TYR A 48 -7.36 -14.61 1.03
N ASN A 49 -8.29 -14.90 0.12
CA ASN A 49 -8.47 -14.22 -1.16
C ASN A 49 -7.16 -14.08 -1.97
N ASN A 50 -6.28 -15.09 -1.88
CA ASN A 50 -4.94 -15.11 -2.48
C ASN A 50 -4.05 -13.91 -2.06
N GLY A 51 -4.29 -13.40 -0.85
CA GLY A 51 -3.63 -12.24 -0.26
C GLY A 51 -4.09 -10.89 -0.80
N LYS A 52 -5.09 -10.86 -1.69
CA LYS A 52 -5.60 -9.62 -2.32
C LYS A 52 -6.83 -9.11 -1.57
N TYR A 53 -6.80 -7.88 -1.08
CA TYR A 53 -7.96 -7.22 -0.49
C TYR A 53 -8.18 -5.87 -1.18
N GLU A 54 -9.43 -5.58 -1.51
CA GLU A 54 -9.82 -4.27 -2.02
C GLU A 54 -9.87 -3.28 -0.85
N LEU A 55 -9.13 -2.19 -0.96
CA LEU A 55 -9.19 -1.09 0.01
C LEU A 55 -10.26 -0.08 -0.37
N ILE A 56 -10.24 0.35 -1.63
CA ILE A 56 -11.17 1.36 -2.14
C ILE A 56 -11.34 1.23 -3.64
N ARG A 57 -12.52 1.60 -4.14
CA ARG A 57 -12.90 1.55 -5.56
C ARG A 57 -13.40 2.91 -6.03
N ASN A 58 -13.62 3.06 -7.33
CA ASN A 58 -14.19 4.26 -7.96
C ASN A 58 -13.32 5.52 -7.80
N LEU A 59 -12.01 5.37 -7.98
CA LEU A 59 -11.00 6.41 -7.81
C LEU A 59 -11.04 7.50 -8.87
N GLN A 60 -11.60 7.23 -10.06
CA GLN A 60 -11.75 8.24 -11.11
C GLN A 60 -12.70 9.37 -10.72
N SER A 61 -13.64 9.15 -9.80
CA SER A 61 -14.59 10.19 -9.38
C SER A 61 -13.93 11.29 -8.55
N ASP A 62 -12.93 10.97 -7.72
CA ASP A 62 -12.24 11.98 -6.90
C ASP A 62 -10.84 11.50 -6.48
N LYS A 63 -9.82 12.33 -6.73
CA LYS A 63 -8.43 12.08 -6.33
C LYS A 63 -8.27 11.97 -4.80
N LYS A 64 -9.17 12.56 -4.01
CA LYS A 64 -9.20 12.43 -2.54
C LYS A 64 -9.45 11.01 -2.08
N ILE A 65 -10.19 10.22 -2.86
CA ILE A 65 -10.44 8.80 -2.59
C ILE A 65 -9.12 8.02 -2.69
N PHE A 66 -8.24 8.39 -3.63
CA PHE A 66 -6.91 7.81 -3.75
C PHE A 66 -6.05 8.08 -2.52
N PHE A 67 -6.00 9.33 -2.04
CA PHE A 67 -5.28 9.67 -0.81
C PHE A 67 -5.85 8.93 0.41
N SER A 68 -7.18 8.78 0.48
CA SER A 68 -7.83 7.99 1.52
C SER A 68 -7.40 6.51 1.47
N GLY A 69 -7.34 5.90 0.28
CA GLY A 69 -6.86 4.54 0.10
C GLY A 69 -5.39 4.36 0.52
N ILE A 70 -4.52 5.33 0.23
CA ILE A 70 -3.14 5.35 0.73
C ILE A 70 -3.12 5.40 2.27
N CYS A 71 -3.94 6.25 2.89
CA CYS A 71 -4.04 6.31 4.35
C CYS A 71 -4.52 4.98 4.96
N GLN A 72 -5.47 4.29 4.32
CA GLN A 72 -5.92 2.96 4.77
C GLN A 72 -4.79 1.93 4.68
N PHE A 73 -4.00 1.95 3.61
CA PHE A 73 -2.83 1.09 3.48
C PHE A 73 -1.79 1.38 4.56
N ILE A 74 -1.47 2.65 4.81
CA ILE A 74 -0.56 3.05 5.89
C ILE A 74 -1.09 2.64 7.28
N LYS A 75 -2.40 2.67 7.48
CA LYS A 75 -3.03 2.19 8.71
C LYS A 75 -2.75 0.71 8.94
N GLU A 76 -2.91 -0.14 7.92
CA GLU A 76 -2.53 -1.56 8.02
C GLU A 76 -1.05 -1.73 8.41
N ALA A 77 -0.17 -0.87 7.87
CA ALA A 77 1.24 -0.87 8.25
C ALA A 77 1.43 -0.58 9.75
N ARG A 78 0.70 0.40 10.29
CA ARG A 78 0.73 0.74 11.72
C ARG A 78 0.27 -0.43 12.58
N ASP A 79 -0.81 -1.10 12.21
CA ASP A 79 -1.36 -2.25 12.96
C ASP A 79 -0.34 -3.40 13.08
N ILE A 80 0.40 -3.68 12.01
CA ILE A 80 1.46 -4.71 12.03
C ILE A 80 2.83 -4.18 12.51
N LYS A 81 2.91 -2.90 12.90
CA LYS A 81 4.17 -2.18 13.19
C LYS A 81 5.19 -2.24 12.03
N GLY A 82 4.71 -2.31 10.80
CA GLY A 82 5.50 -2.37 9.58
C GLY A 82 6.07 -1.02 9.18
N LYS A 83 7.11 -1.04 8.34
CA LYS A 83 7.67 0.15 7.71
C LYS A 83 7.05 0.31 6.33
N VAL A 84 6.51 1.50 6.06
CA VAL A 84 6.01 1.86 4.72
C VAL A 84 7.19 2.35 3.87
N THR A 85 7.22 1.95 2.61
CA THR A 85 8.24 2.37 1.64
C THR A 85 7.52 2.77 0.35
N LEU A 86 7.84 3.96 -0.15
CA LEU A 86 7.38 4.41 -1.46
C LEU A 86 8.17 3.67 -2.53
N LEU A 87 7.48 3.06 -3.49
CA LEU A 87 8.13 2.34 -4.57
C LEU A 87 8.34 3.25 -5.78
N PRO A 88 9.41 3.03 -6.58
CA PRO A 88 9.74 3.89 -7.72
C PRO A 88 8.62 4.03 -8.75
N TYR A 89 7.72 3.04 -8.85
CA TYR A 89 6.59 3.08 -9.78
C TYR A 89 5.64 4.25 -9.50
N LEU A 90 5.42 4.59 -8.22
CA LEU A 90 4.59 5.72 -7.81
C LEU A 90 5.15 7.06 -8.31
N ASP A 91 6.47 7.24 -8.23
CA ASP A 91 7.14 8.48 -8.64
C ASP A 91 7.37 8.60 -10.15
N ASN A 92 7.74 7.50 -10.81
CA ASN A 92 8.24 7.53 -12.20
C ASN A 92 7.17 7.23 -13.24
N ALA A 93 6.16 6.41 -12.92
CA ALA A 93 5.22 5.86 -13.89
C ALA A 93 3.74 6.16 -13.57
N PHE A 94 3.41 6.40 -12.30
CA PHE A 94 2.03 6.68 -11.91
C PHE A 94 1.64 8.15 -12.19
N PRO A 95 0.46 8.43 -12.77
CA PRO A 95 0.08 9.79 -13.18
C PRO A 95 -0.19 10.74 -12.00
N ILE A 96 -0.38 10.20 -10.79
CA ILE A 96 -0.66 10.98 -9.58
C ILE A 96 0.60 10.99 -8.70
N LYS A 97 1.27 12.15 -8.64
CA LYS A 97 2.39 12.38 -7.71
C LYS A 97 1.88 12.57 -6.29
N VAL A 98 2.45 11.85 -5.33
CA VAL A 98 2.05 11.91 -3.92
C VAL A 98 3.27 11.99 -3.03
N ASN A 99 3.25 12.95 -2.11
CA ASN A 99 4.18 13.00 -0.99
C ASN A 99 3.44 12.54 0.27
N ILE A 100 4.04 11.61 1.01
CA ILE A 100 3.48 11.08 2.26
C ILE A 100 4.27 11.69 3.41
N TYR A 101 3.55 12.17 4.43
CA TYR A 101 4.16 12.74 5.63
C TYR A 101 3.64 12.03 6.88
N PHE A 102 4.53 11.71 7.79
CA PHE A 102 4.21 11.12 9.08
C PHE A 102 4.35 12.16 10.19
N LEU A 103 3.28 12.35 10.96
CA LEU A 103 3.30 13.18 12.17
C LEU A 103 3.63 12.31 13.39
N LYS A 104 4.68 12.69 14.12
CA LYS A 104 5.09 12.06 15.39
C LYS A 104 5.18 13.12 16.49
N GLY A 105 4.15 13.18 17.34
CA GLY A 105 3.98 14.29 18.27
C GLY A 105 3.75 15.59 17.49
N ASN A 106 4.66 16.55 17.62
CA ASN A 106 4.62 17.82 16.89
C ASN A 106 5.61 17.86 15.70
N ASN A 107 6.30 16.76 15.40
CA ASN A 107 7.29 16.71 14.33
C ASN A 107 6.70 16.02 13.09
N VAL A 108 6.82 16.67 11.94
CA VAL A 108 6.48 16.12 10.63
C VAL A 108 7.75 15.54 10.00
N SER A 109 7.68 14.30 9.54
CA SER A 109 8.78 13.57 8.90
C SER A 109 8.32 12.98 7.57
N PHE A 110 9.27 12.80 6.65
CA PHE A 110 9.09 12.17 5.34
C PHE A 110 9.30 10.65 5.42
#